data_AF-A0A7S1U079-F1
#
_entry.id   AF-A0A7S1U079-F1
#
_cell.length_a   1.000
_cell.length_b   1.000
_cell.length_c   1.000
_cell.angle_alpha   90.00
_cell.angle_beta   90.00
_cell.angle_gamma   90.00
#
_symmetry.space_group_name_H-M   'P 1'
#
loop_
_entity.id
_entity.type
_entity.pdbx_description
1 polymer ?
#
loop_
_entity_poly.entity_id
_entity_poly.type
_entity_poly.pdbx_seq_one_letter_code
_entity_poly.pdbx_strand_id
1 'polypeptide(L)'
;MPSLLRGDQTATFAILSFLYASMTVYTFSRLKMLHAITGQALDTQKLFVVTLLLTCVLRTLSFVGLTSLAVQSIEYGGDDNDDTGERDEDEEFYEKAVLVMFDLPDYTIVTAYLLLVIVYAETFLHARRHWLDPIQMRRRWVVWYLGANSVLYGVQITLYTLLFVPRVPQSLLIQLLFITLGAISFCLPIAVAIGYFYLTYRFSAFPYRSQHAAKRVKKVGLVMKVWTVGRFIWGCFAVFFSLSFVSTSNDTAYSTVLICLFVCTELIPFLLALDTEILNVLAILSSNSRELRVDSVDSTTTVPSRFYGGGPLSGATNRNVDFDFEEPLLSPDDEEFASSIGLEDIANSMGIAESSSDLAAGLGASETKS
;
A
#
# COMPACT_ATOMS: atom_id res chain seq x y z
N MET A 1 19.83 -13.34 17.38
CA MET A 1 19.50 -11.91 17.33
C MET A 1 20.71 -10.97 17.39
N PRO A 2 21.82 -11.26 18.10
CA PRO A 2 23.06 -10.46 17.98
C PRO A 2 23.65 -10.39 16.56
N SER A 3 23.15 -11.19 15.62
CA SER A 3 23.54 -11.16 14.20
C SER A 3 22.94 -10.00 13.39
N LEU A 4 21.90 -9.30 13.87
CA LEU A 4 21.28 -8.16 13.16
C LEU A 4 22.09 -6.86 13.29
N LEU A 5 22.98 -6.76 14.27
CA LEU A 5 23.79 -5.57 14.55
C LEU A 5 25.28 -5.76 14.25
N ARG A 6 25.66 -6.82 13.53
CA ARG A 6 27.03 -6.90 13.00
C ARG A 6 27.32 -5.67 12.15
N GLY A 7 28.53 -5.12 12.29
CA GLY A 7 28.94 -3.88 11.62
C GLY A 7 28.66 -3.85 10.11
N ASP A 8 28.65 -5.03 9.46
CA ASP A 8 28.31 -5.21 8.04
C ASP A 8 26.88 -4.82 7.67
N GLN A 9 25.93 -4.74 8.62
CA GLN A 9 24.54 -4.32 8.36
C GLN A 9 24.33 -2.81 8.41
N THR A 10 25.31 -2.04 8.90
CA THR A 10 25.23 -0.57 8.99
C THR A 10 24.99 0.06 7.63
N ALA A 11 25.72 -0.42 6.60
CA ALA A 11 25.56 0.05 5.24
C ALA A 11 24.15 -0.24 4.69
N THR A 12 23.60 -1.40 5.02
CA THR A 12 22.25 -1.79 4.61
C THR A 12 21.19 -0.88 5.18
N PHE A 13 21.22 -0.60 6.49
CA PHE A 13 20.27 0.32 7.11
C PHE A 13 20.43 1.75 6.61
N ALA A 14 21.66 2.20 6.35
CA ALA A 14 21.91 3.51 5.76
C ALA A 14 21.32 3.64 4.34
N ILE A 15 21.51 2.63 3.49
CA ILE A 15 20.94 2.59 2.13
C ILE A 15 19.41 2.62 2.21
N LEU A 16 18.80 1.78 3.05
CA LEU A 16 17.35 1.74 3.22
C LEU A 16 16.81 3.06 3.75
N SER A 17 17.46 3.65 4.75
CA SER A 17 17.12 4.98 5.28
C SER A 17 17.07 6.03 4.17
N PHE A 18 18.09 6.09 3.32
CA PHE A 18 18.15 7.00 2.19
C PHE A 18 17.03 6.77 1.17
N LEU A 19 16.74 5.50 0.83
CA LEU A 19 15.65 5.14 -0.07
C LEU A 19 14.28 5.57 0.50
N TYR A 20 14.01 5.31 1.78
CA TYR A 20 12.76 5.73 2.42
C TYR A 20 12.67 7.25 2.63
N ALA A 21 13.79 7.94 2.87
CA ALA A 21 13.82 9.40 2.95
C ALA A 21 13.45 10.02 1.59
N SER A 22 14.03 9.49 0.50
CA SER A 22 13.67 9.88 -0.87
C SER A 22 12.19 9.61 -1.15
N MET A 23 11.68 8.45 -0.72
CA MET A 23 10.28 8.09 -0.86
C MET A 23 9.34 8.98 -0.03
N THR A 24 9.77 9.43 1.13
CA THR A 24 9.04 10.39 1.98
C THR A 24 8.88 11.73 1.26
N VAL A 25 9.96 12.27 0.69
CA VAL A 25 9.92 13.52 -0.09
C VAL A 25 9.01 13.38 -1.32
N TYR A 26 9.11 12.25 -2.02
CA TYR A 26 8.24 11.95 -3.16
C TYR A 26 6.76 11.89 -2.74
N THR A 27 6.43 11.13 -1.70
CA THR A 27 5.07 10.98 -1.18
C THR A 27 4.49 12.31 -0.71
N PHE A 28 5.30 13.14 -0.04
CA PHE A 28 4.89 14.47 0.41
C PHE A 28 4.57 15.41 -0.76
N SER A 29 5.37 15.35 -1.83
CA SER A 29 5.12 16.11 -3.06
C SER A 29 3.80 15.68 -3.72
N ARG A 30 3.52 14.37 -3.76
CA ARG A 30 2.24 13.82 -4.23
C ARG A 30 1.05 14.22 -3.36
N LEU A 31 1.24 14.24 -2.04
CA LEU A 31 0.20 14.69 -1.11
C LEU A 31 -0.15 16.17 -1.34
N LYS A 32 0.85 17.04 -1.56
CA LYS A 32 0.63 18.45 -1.89
C LYS A 32 -0.16 18.62 -3.18
N MET A 33 0.19 17.87 -4.23
CA MET A 33 -0.54 17.86 -5.49
C MET A 33 -2.01 17.45 -5.27
N LEU A 34 -2.26 16.36 -4.53
CA LEU A 34 -3.61 15.90 -4.23
C LEU A 34 -4.40 16.89 -3.38
N HIS A 35 -3.75 17.59 -2.45
CA HIS A 35 -4.37 18.64 -1.66
C HIS A 35 -4.80 19.83 -2.51
N ALA A 36 -3.98 20.23 -3.49
CA ALA A 36 -4.30 21.31 -4.43
C ALA A 36 -5.53 20.98 -5.29
N ILE A 37 -5.66 19.74 -5.76
CA ILE A 37 -6.77 19.32 -6.63
C ILE A 37 -8.07 19.12 -5.83
N THR A 38 -7.99 18.44 -4.68
CA THR A 38 -9.17 17.95 -3.97
C THR A 38 -9.57 18.85 -2.78
N GLY A 39 -8.95 20.03 -2.60
CA GLY A 39 -9.26 20.98 -1.53
C GLY A 39 -8.94 20.50 -0.11
N GLN A 40 -9.55 21.07 0.94
CA GLN A 40 -9.21 20.76 2.34
C GLN A 40 -9.91 19.53 2.94
N ALA A 41 -11.02 19.04 2.38
CA ALA A 41 -11.74 17.93 2.98
C ALA A 41 -10.93 16.60 2.94
N LEU A 42 -10.92 15.89 4.07
CA LEU A 42 -10.30 14.58 4.23
C LEU A 42 -11.17 13.52 3.54
N ASP A 43 -10.59 12.88 2.52
CA ASP A 43 -11.20 11.76 1.81
C ASP A 43 -10.41 10.47 2.03
N THR A 44 -11.02 9.31 1.80
CA THR A 44 -10.39 7.98 1.98
C THR A 44 -9.03 7.88 1.27
N GLN A 45 -8.91 8.54 0.12
CA GLN A 45 -7.70 8.55 -0.70
C GLN A 45 -6.59 9.42 -0.10
N LYS A 46 -6.94 10.59 0.44
CA LYS A 46 -5.97 11.41 1.17
C LYS A 46 -5.53 10.70 2.44
N LEU A 47 -6.46 10.04 3.12
CA LEU A 47 -6.14 9.21 4.26
C LEU A 47 -5.12 8.13 3.86
N PHE A 48 -5.34 7.44 2.74
CA PHE A 48 -4.38 6.47 2.20
C PHE A 48 -2.99 7.07 1.93
N VAL A 49 -2.91 8.20 1.21
CA VAL A 49 -1.60 8.85 0.92
C VAL A 49 -0.93 9.36 2.20
N VAL A 50 -1.69 9.88 3.17
CA VAL A 50 -1.17 10.29 4.48
C VAL A 50 -0.66 9.08 5.26
N THR A 51 -1.33 7.93 5.22
CA THR A 51 -0.84 6.69 5.85
C THR A 51 0.42 6.18 5.17
N LEU A 52 0.54 6.27 3.84
CA LEU A 52 1.80 5.96 3.14
C LEU A 52 2.93 6.90 3.57
N LEU A 53 2.65 8.21 3.68
CA LEU A 53 3.63 9.19 4.15
C LEU A 53 4.09 8.88 5.58
N LEU A 54 3.14 8.64 6.49
CA LEU A 54 3.43 8.26 7.88
C LEU A 54 4.32 7.02 7.92
N THR A 55 4.00 6.02 7.10
CA THR A 55 4.78 4.78 7.02
C THR A 55 6.20 5.02 6.51
N CYS A 56 6.37 5.85 5.47
CA CYS A 56 7.70 6.21 4.97
C CYS A 56 8.53 6.94 6.04
N VAL A 57 7.92 7.90 6.75
CA VAL A 57 8.56 8.61 7.87
C VAL A 57 8.97 7.63 8.96
N LEU A 58 8.08 6.72 9.37
CA LEU A 58 8.38 5.73 10.41
C LEU A 58 9.49 4.78 9.96
N ARG A 59 9.49 4.29 8.71
CA ARG A 59 10.58 3.47 8.16
C ARG A 59 11.91 4.24 8.13
N THR A 60 11.92 5.49 7.68
CA THR A 60 13.13 6.33 7.71
C THR A 60 13.66 6.48 9.13
N LEU A 61 12.81 6.89 10.08
CA LEU A 61 13.22 7.05 11.48
C LEU A 61 13.75 5.75 12.06
N SER A 62 13.11 4.62 11.72
CA SER A 62 13.53 3.30 12.19
C SER A 62 14.91 2.93 11.67
N PHE A 63 15.16 3.06 10.36
CA PHE A 63 16.46 2.74 9.78
C PHE A 63 17.56 3.71 10.17
N VAL A 64 17.25 5.01 10.33
CA VAL A 64 18.21 5.99 10.92
C VAL A 64 18.58 5.56 12.33
N GLY A 65 17.58 5.22 13.16
CA GLY A 65 17.80 4.72 14.50
C GLY A 65 18.68 3.46 14.50
N LEU A 66 18.34 2.45 13.71
CA LEU A 66 19.12 1.22 13.58
C LEU A 66 20.56 1.49 13.12
N THR A 67 20.75 2.43 12.20
CA THR A 67 22.09 2.83 11.74
C THR A 67 22.89 3.48 12.86
N SER A 68 22.29 4.43 13.59
CA SER A 68 22.94 5.11 14.73
C SER A 68 23.34 4.11 15.81
N LEU A 69 22.45 3.17 16.11
CA LEU A 69 22.64 2.14 17.11
C LEU A 69 23.72 1.13 16.69
N ALA A 70 23.74 0.73 15.42
CA ALA A 70 24.80 -0.12 14.86
C ALA A 70 26.18 0.56 14.94
N VAL A 71 26.27 1.85 14.61
CA VAL A 71 27.53 2.61 14.70
C VAL A 71 28.04 2.67 16.15
N GLN A 72 27.17 2.94 17.12
CA GLN A 72 27.56 2.99 18.53
C GLN A 72 28.03 1.63 19.04
N SER A 73 27.37 0.53 18.64
CA SER A 73 27.78 -0.81 19.07
C SER A 73 29.20 -1.20 18.64
N ILE A 74 29.69 -0.66 17.51
CA ILE A 74 31.08 -0.86 17.05
C ILE A 74 32.08 -0.14 17.96
N GLU A 75 31.72 1.02 18.49
CA GLU A 75 32.60 1.84 19.34
C GLU A 75 32.80 1.24 20.73
N TYR A 76 31.76 0.61 21.29
CA TYR A 76 31.82 -0.02 22.63
C TYR A 76 32.42 -1.42 22.66
N GLY A 77 32.55 -2.11 21.52
CA GLY A 77 33.14 -3.45 21.44
C GLY A 77 34.68 -3.52 21.54
N GLY A 78 35.35 -2.38 21.80
CA GLY A 78 36.81 -2.25 21.76
C GLY A 78 37.54 -2.26 23.11
N ASP A 79 36.84 -2.23 24.25
CA ASP A 79 37.46 -2.15 25.58
C ASP A 79 36.91 -3.24 26.50
N ASP A 80 37.54 -4.43 26.43
CA ASP A 80 37.31 -5.54 27.34
C ASP A 80 38.03 -5.28 28.67
N ASN A 81 37.33 -4.76 29.69
CA ASN A 81 37.68 -4.95 31.10
C ASN A 81 36.45 -4.75 32.01
N ASP A 82 36.10 -5.83 32.71
CA ASP A 82 35.43 -5.92 34.02
C ASP A 82 34.26 -4.98 34.38
N ASP A 83 33.02 -5.46 34.24
CA ASP A 83 32.00 -5.52 35.32
C ASP A 83 30.71 -6.18 34.81
N THR A 84 30.32 -7.32 35.40
CA THR A 84 29.50 -8.39 34.78
C THR A 84 28.07 -8.53 35.34
N GLY A 85 27.42 -7.43 35.74
CA GLY A 85 26.06 -7.47 36.31
C GLY A 85 25.06 -6.49 35.69
N GLU A 86 25.40 -5.19 35.63
CA GLU A 86 24.48 -4.16 35.08
C GLU A 86 24.46 -4.13 33.55
N ARG A 87 25.52 -4.62 32.90
CA ARG A 87 25.67 -4.62 31.43
C ARG A 87 24.61 -5.48 30.72
N ASP A 88 24.12 -6.53 31.39
CA ASP A 88 23.16 -7.47 30.80
C ASP A 88 21.74 -6.88 30.68
N GLU A 89 21.29 -6.05 31.65
CA GLU A 89 19.94 -5.45 31.63
C GLU A 89 19.80 -4.37 30.53
N ASP A 90 20.83 -3.55 30.36
CA ASP A 90 20.86 -2.50 29.33
C ASP A 90 20.94 -3.09 27.91
N GLU A 91 21.73 -4.14 27.71
CA GLU A 91 21.79 -4.89 26.44
C GLU A 91 20.44 -5.52 26.13
N GLU A 92 19.78 -6.12 27.12
CA GLU A 92 18.46 -6.72 26.98
C GLU A 92 17.39 -5.69 26.58
N PHE A 93 17.39 -4.53 27.24
CA PHE A 93 16.48 -3.42 26.91
C PHE A 93 16.72 -2.91 25.49
N TYR A 94 17.99 -2.79 25.10
CA TYR A 94 18.40 -2.32 23.80
C TYR A 94 17.96 -3.26 22.67
N GLU A 95 18.15 -4.58 22.81
CA GLU A 95 17.68 -5.57 21.82
C GLU A 95 16.15 -5.47 21.61
N LYS A 96 15.39 -5.28 22.70
CA LYS A 96 13.93 -5.08 22.64
C LYS A 96 13.56 -3.80 21.91
N ALA A 97 14.26 -2.70 22.17
CA ALA A 97 13.99 -1.41 21.52
C ALA A 97 14.28 -1.48 20.01
N VAL A 98 15.38 -2.12 19.61
CA VAL A 98 15.75 -2.39 18.22
C VAL A 98 14.65 -3.19 17.50
N LEU A 99 14.15 -4.25 18.14
CA LEU A 99 13.06 -5.07 17.60
C LEU A 99 11.78 -4.25 17.39
N VAL A 100 11.35 -3.49 18.41
CA VAL A 100 10.13 -2.67 18.33
C VAL A 100 10.25 -1.62 17.23
N MET A 101 11.42 -0.96 17.14
CA MET A 101 11.64 0.06 16.11
C MET A 101 11.63 -0.54 14.70
N PHE A 102 12.17 -1.75 14.52
CA PHE A 102 12.13 -2.44 13.23
C PHE A 102 10.71 -2.86 12.81
N ASP A 103 9.90 -3.33 13.76
CA ASP A 103 8.58 -3.93 13.52
C ASP A 103 7.43 -2.90 13.51
N LEU A 104 7.59 -1.75 14.17
CA LEU A 104 6.52 -0.74 14.27
C LEU A 104 5.97 -0.28 12.91
N PRO A 105 6.79 0.01 11.88
CA PRO A 105 6.29 0.42 10.58
C PRO A 105 5.50 -0.68 9.84
N ASP A 106 5.69 -1.96 10.17
CA ASP A 106 5.00 -3.04 9.47
C ASP A 106 3.48 -3.02 9.67
N TYR A 107 3.06 -2.68 10.88
CA TYR A 107 1.65 -2.48 11.22
C TYR A 107 1.05 -1.30 10.44
N THR A 108 1.79 -0.21 10.23
CA THR A 108 1.28 0.92 9.43
C THR A 108 1.18 0.57 7.96
N ILE A 109 2.05 -0.29 7.42
CA ILE A 109 1.90 -0.82 6.07
C ILE A 109 0.65 -1.71 5.97
N VAL A 110 0.34 -2.52 7.00
CA VAL A 110 -0.90 -3.33 7.03
C VAL A 110 -2.12 -2.41 6.98
N THR A 111 -2.09 -1.34 7.77
CA THR A 111 -3.12 -0.28 7.77
C THR A 111 -3.27 0.37 6.39
N ALA A 112 -2.15 0.72 5.73
CA ALA A 112 -2.17 1.27 4.37
C ALA A 112 -2.77 0.28 3.37
N TYR A 113 -2.47 -1.01 3.49
CA TYR A 113 -3.02 -2.04 2.61
C TYR A 113 -4.53 -2.21 2.81
N LEU A 114 -5.02 -2.17 4.05
CA LEU A 114 -6.46 -2.16 4.34
C LEU A 114 -7.16 -0.94 3.70
N LEU A 115 -6.54 0.25 3.76
CA LEU A 115 -7.06 1.43 3.06
C LEU A 115 -7.07 1.24 1.55
N LEU A 116 -6.01 0.67 0.97
CA LEU A 116 -5.96 0.36 -0.46
C LEU A 116 -7.11 -0.56 -0.89
N VAL A 117 -7.48 -1.54 -0.05
CA VAL A 117 -8.61 -2.44 -0.31
C VAL A 117 -9.94 -1.67 -0.31
N ILE A 118 -10.13 -0.72 0.61
CA ILE A 118 -11.32 0.14 0.61
C ILE A 118 -11.33 1.00 -0.66
N VAL A 119 -10.21 1.63 -1.00
CA VAL A 119 -10.08 2.44 -2.21
C VAL A 119 -10.38 1.62 -3.47
N TYR A 120 -9.90 0.37 -3.53
CA TYR A 120 -10.23 -0.57 -4.60
C TYR A 120 -11.73 -0.88 -4.63
N ALA A 121 -12.33 -1.21 -3.49
CA ALA A 121 -13.76 -1.51 -3.40
C ALA A 121 -14.63 -0.33 -3.84
N GLU A 122 -14.30 0.89 -3.40
CA GLU A 122 -14.96 2.13 -3.83
C GLU A 122 -14.84 2.32 -5.35
N THR A 123 -13.62 2.19 -5.89
CA THR A 123 -13.35 2.32 -7.33
C THR A 123 -14.13 1.28 -8.14
N PHE A 124 -14.19 0.03 -7.65
CA PHE A 124 -14.90 -1.07 -8.29
C PHE A 124 -16.42 -0.82 -8.35
N LEU A 125 -17.00 -0.34 -7.25
CA LEU A 125 -18.43 -0.01 -7.17
C LEU A 125 -18.76 1.17 -8.08
N HIS A 126 -18.02 2.28 -7.99
CA HIS A 126 -18.23 3.47 -8.82
C HIS A 126 -18.12 3.18 -10.32
N ALA A 127 -17.32 2.19 -10.72
CA ALA A 127 -17.15 1.83 -12.12
C ALA A 127 -18.36 1.10 -12.72
N ARG A 128 -19.25 0.53 -11.91
CA ARG A 128 -20.42 -0.26 -12.36
C ARG A 128 -21.73 0.50 -12.18
N ARG A 129 -22.75 0.14 -12.97
CA ARG A 129 -24.12 0.62 -12.79
C ARG A 129 -24.79 -0.24 -11.72
N HIS A 130 -24.92 0.27 -10.49
CA HIS A 130 -25.58 -0.44 -9.40
C HIS A 130 -26.59 0.45 -8.68
N TRP A 131 -27.52 -0.20 -7.98
CA TRP A 131 -28.63 0.41 -7.25
C TRP A 131 -28.27 0.75 -5.81
N LEU A 132 -27.14 0.24 -5.30
CA LEU A 132 -26.69 0.51 -3.93
C LEU A 132 -26.26 1.96 -3.78
N ASP A 133 -26.62 2.55 -2.64
CA ASP A 133 -26.16 3.85 -2.21
C ASP A 133 -24.64 3.79 -1.87
N PRO A 134 -23.77 4.48 -2.63
CA PRO A 134 -22.34 4.44 -2.41
C PRO A 134 -21.94 5.04 -1.06
N ILE A 135 -22.70 6.01 -0.54
CA ILE A 135 -22.38 6.73 0.71
C ILE A 135 -22.53 5.80 1.91
N GLN A 136 -23.65 5.06 1.97
CA GLN A 136 -23.90 4.09 3.04
C GLN A 136 -22.87 2.96 3.02
N MET A 137 -22.51 2.49 1.82
CA MET A 137 -21.51 1.43 1.68
C MET A 137 -20.15 1.92 2.16
N ARG A 138 -19.66 3.07 1.68
CA ARG A 138 -18.41 3.71 2.15
C ARG A 138 -18.38 3.84 3.67
N ARG A 139 -19.44 4.34 4.30
CA ARG A 139 -19.52 4.47 5.76
C ARG A 139 -19.31 3.13 6.46
N ARG A 140 -19.92 2.05 5.97
CA ARG A 140 -19.72 0.70 6.52
C ARG A 140 -18.28 0.23 6.37
N TRP A 141 -17.66 0.41 5.20
CA TRP A 141 -16.25 0.02 4.98
C TRP A 141 -15.29 0.78 5.88
N VAL A 142 -15.49 2.09 6.07
CA VAL A 142 -14.66 2.90 6.98
C VAL A 142 -14.83 2.45 8.43
N VAL A 143 -16.05 2.11 8.88
CA VAL A 143 -16.26 1.56 10.22
C VAL A 143 -15.55 0.21 10.40
N TRP A 144 -15.65 -0.69 9.40
CA TRP A 144 -14.92 -1.96 9.41
C TRP A 144 -13.42 -1.76 9.49
N TYR A 145 -12.90 -0.80 8.72
CA TYR A 145 -11.49 -0.43 8.75
C TYR A 145 -11.06 0.10 10.11
N LEU A 146 -11.82 1.00 10.72
CA LEU A 146 -11.49 1.53 12.05
C LEU A 146 -11.49 0.40 13.09
N GLY A 147 -12.48 -0.49 13.06
CA GLY A 147 -12.54 -1.66 13.94
C GLY A 147 -11.35 -2.60 13.75
N ALA A 148 -11.02 -2.94 12.50
CA ALA A 148 -9.86 -3.78 12.17
C ALA A 148 -8.55 -3.15 12.65
N ASN A 149 -8.38 -1.84 12.48
CA ASN A 149 -7.22 -1.11 12.98
C ASN A 149 -7.16 -1.07 14.50
N SER A 150 -8.29 -0.84 15.18
CA SER A 150 -8.32 -0.87 16.64
C SER A 150 -7.86 -2.22 17.19
N VAL A 151 -8.29 -3.33 16.57
CA VAL A 151 -7.82 -4.67 16.93
C VAL A 151 -6.33 -4.83 16.63
N LEU A 152 -5.89 -4.43 15.43
CA LEU A 152 -4.50 -4.53 15.00
C LEU A 152 -3.54 -3.80 15.95
N TYR A 153 -3.82 -2.53 16.26
CA TYR A 153 -3.02 -1.74 17.19
C TYR A 153 -3.17 -2.21 18.64
N GLY A 154 -4.35 -2.75 19.02
CA GLY A 154 -4.53 -3.40 20.32
C GLY A 154 -3.64 -4.62 20.50
N VAL A 155 -3.52 -5.47 19.48
CA VAL A 155 -2.58 -6.61 19.46
C VAL A 155 -1.15 -6.11 19.52
N GLN A 156 -0.78 -5.10 18.74
CA GLN A 156 0.56 -4.50 18.75
C GLN A 156 0.96 -3.97 20.14
N ILE A 157 0.10 -3.16 20.77
CA ILE A 157 0.34 -2.63 22.12
C ILE A 157 0.48 -3.77 23.14
N THR A 158 -0.36 -4.80 23.03
CA THR A 158 -0.30 -5.98 23.92
C THR A 158 1.02 -6.72 23.78
N LEU A 159 1.46 -7.00 22.54
CA LEU A 159 2.73 -7.68 22.27
C LEU A 159 3.93 -6.86 22.76
N TYR A 160 3.96 -5.56 22.52
CA TYR A 160 5.04 -4.69 22.99
C TYR A 160 5.05 -4.56 24.51
N THR A 161 3.89 -4.48 25.15
CA THR A 161 3.82 -4.49 26.62
C THR A 161 4.35 -5.80 27.19
N LEU A 162 3.98 -6.94 26.59
CA LEU A 162 4.49 -8.26 26.99
C LEU A 162 6.01 -8.39 26.79
N LEU A 163 6.59 -7.71 25.79
CA LEU A 163 8.04 -7.72 25.54
C LEU A 163 8.85 -7.15 26.71
N PHE A 164 8.29 -6.19 27.45
CA PHE A 164 8.93 -5.57 28.61
C PHE A 164 8.61 -6.27 29.94
N VAL A 165 7.89 -7.41 29.93
CA VAL A 165 7.62 -8.19 31.15
C VAL A 165 8.78 -9.15 31.44
N PRO A 166 9.51 -9.00 32.57
CA PRO A 166 10.73 -9.77 32.85
C PRO A 166 10.49 -11.27 33.12
N ARG A 167 9.23 -11.71 33.21
CA ARG A 167 8.88 -13.10 33.55
C ARG A 167 8.76 -14.03 32.33
N VAL A 168 8.75 -13.49 31.12
CA VAL A 168 8.50 -14.27 29.90
C VAL A 168 9.82 -14.48 29.17
N PRO A 169 10.16 -15.72 28.75
CA PRO A 169 11.39 -15.96 28.00
C PRO A 169 11.37 -15.18 26.68
N GLN A 170 12.41 -14.41 26.44
CA GLN A 170 12.50 -13.48 25.31
C GLN A 170 12.43 -14.18 23.95
N SER A 171 13.03 -15.36 23.84
CA SER A 171 13.00 -16.16 22.61
C SER A 171 11.58 -16.47 22.17
N LEU A 172 10.68 -16.77 23.12
CA LEU A 172 9.27 -17.00 22.83
C LEU A 172 8.56 -15.71 22.42
N LEU A 173 8.88 -14.56 23.03
CA LEU A 173 8.28 -13.27 22.69
C LEU A 173 8.65 -12.81 21.28
N ILE A 174 9.93 -12.91 20.93
CA ILE A 174 10.43 -12.59 19.59
C ILE A 174 9.78 -13.51 18.55
N GLN A 175 9.72 -14.82 18.83
CA GLN A 175 9.06 -15.79 17.97
C GLN A 175 7.57 -15.49 17.81
N LEU A 176 6.88 -15.15 18.91
CA LEU A 176 5.46 -14.79 18.90
C LEU A 176 5.20 -13.53 18.08
N LEU A 177 6.07 -12.52 18.17
CA LEU A 177 5.99 -11.30 17.37
C LEU A 177 6.11 -11.62 15.88
N PHE A 178 7.15 -12.35 15.46
CA PHE A 178 7.33 -12.70 14.05
C PHE A 178 6.24 -13.64 13.52
N ILE A 179 5.77 -14.60 14.32
CA ILE A 179 4.64 -15.46 13.94
C ILE A 179 3.36 -14.64 13.80
N THR A 180 3.09 -13.70 14.71
CA THR A 180 1.89 -12.85 14.64
C THR A 180 1.95 -11.95 13.41
N LEU A 181 3.10 -11.32 13.15
CA LEU A 181 3.31 -10.51 11.95
C LEU A 181 3.16 -11.34 10.67
N GLY A 182 3.75 -12.54 10.64
CA GLY A 182 3.61 -13.49 9.55
C GLY A 182 2.15 -13.88 9.33
N ALA A 183 1.43 -14.24 10.40
CA ALA A 183 0.02 -14.61 10.35
C ALA A 183 -0.84 -13.46 9.81
N ILE A 184 -0.63 -12.22 10.26
CA ILE A 184 -1.34 -11.04 9.72
C ILE A 184 -1.02 -10.88 8.23
N SER A 185 0.25 -11.00 7.85
CA SER A 185 0.72 -10.87 6.46
C SER A 185 0.18 -11.96 5.52
N PHE A 186 -0.23 -13.13 6.04
CA PHE A 186 -0.90 -14.18 5.28
C PHE A 186 -2.43 -14.04 5.27
N CYS A 187 -3.03 -13.81 6.44
CA CYS A 187 -4.48 -13.71 6.60
C CYS A 187 -5.06 -12.56 5.77
N LEU A 188 -4.32 -11.46 5.65
CA LEU A 188 -4.75 -10.27 4.94
C LEU A 188 -4.89 -10.49 3.42
N PRO A 189 -3.88 -10.99 2.67
CA PRO A 189 -4.07 -11.46 1.29
C PRO A 189 -5.26 -12.39 1.08
N ILE A 190 -5.48 -13.34 2.00
CA ILE A 190 -6.61 -14.28 1.93
C ILE A 190 -7.93 -13.53 2.08
N ALA A 191 -8.05 -12.64 3.06
CA ALA A 191 -9.24 -11.82 3.25
C ALA A 191 -9.51 -10.90 2.04
N VAL A 192 -8.47 -10.34 1.44
CA VAL A 192 -8.57 -9.53 0.21
C VAL A 192 -9.01 -10.37 -0.98
N ALA A 193 -8.50 -11.59 -1.13
CA ALA A 193 -8.93 -12.51 -2.17
C ALA A 193 -10.42 -12.87 -2.01
N ILE A 194 -10.86 -13.18 -0.79
CA ILE A 194 -12.27 -13.45 -0.48
C ILE A 194 -13.14 -12.22 -0.82
N GLY A 195 -12.71 -11.02 -0.40
CA GLY A 195 -13.40 -9.76 -0.72
C GLY A 195 -13.48 -9.49 -2.22
N TYR A 196 -12.40 -9.76 -2.96
CA TYR A 196 -12.35 -9.64 -4.42
C TYR A 196 -13.33 -10.60 -5.09
N PHE A 197 -13.36 -11.87 -4.70
CA PHE A 197 -14.30 -12.85 -5.24
C PHE A 197 -15.73 -12.50 -4.89
N TYR A 198 -15.99 -12.06 -3.66
CA TYR A 198 -17.29 -11.59 -3.22
C TYR A 198 -17.80 -10.42 -4.08
N LEU A 199 -16.99 -9.38 -4.27
CA LEU A 199 -17.34 -8.23 -5.10
C LEU A 199 -17.54 -8.65 -6.57
N THR A 200 -16.65 -9.47 -7.10
CA THR A 200 -16.74 -9.94 -8.49
C THR A 200 -18.00 -10.76 -8.72
N TYR A 201 -18.30 -11.72 -7.85
CA TYR A 201 -19.48 -12.57 -7.97
C TYR A 201 -20.77 -11.74 -7.82
N ARG A 202 -20.87 -10.93 -6.75
CA ARG A 202 -22.08 -10.18 -6.42
C ARG A 202 -22.45 -9.13 -7.48
N PHE A 203 -21.45 -8.55 -8.14
CA PHE A 203 -21.62 -7.46 -9.10
C PHE A 203 -21.31 -7.84 -10.55
N SER A 204 -21.04 -9.12 -10.84
CA SER A 204 -20.74 -9.62 -12.19
C SER A 204 -21.80 -9.22 -13.22
N ALA A 205 -23.08 -9.25 -12.83
CA ALA A 205 -24.23 -8.93 -13.68
C ALA A 205 -24.33 -7.46 -14.10
N PHE A 206 -23.62 -6.54 -13.44
CA PHE A 206 -23.70 -5.12 -13.73
C PHE A 206 -22.61 -4.68 -14.72
N PRO A 207 -22.95 -4.12 -15.89
CA PRO A 207 -21.95 -3.65 -16.84
C PRO A 207 -21.18 -2.44 -16.31
N TYR A 208 -19.96 -2.24 -16.82
CA TYR A 208 -19.18 -1.03 -16.57
C TYR A 208 -19.87 0.18 -17.18
N ARG A 209 -19.80 1.33 -16.50
CA ARG A 209 -20.40 2.59 -16.97
C ARG A 209 -19.75 3.11 -18.25
N SER A 210 -18.42 2.95 -18.36
CA SER A 210 -17.61 3.37 -19.51
C SER A 210 -16.34 2.53 -19.61
N GLN A 211 -15.68 2.55 -20.77
CA GLN A 211 -14.39 1.87 -20.96
C GLN A 211 -13.29 2.47 -20.06
N HIS A 212 -13.31 3.78 -19.85
CA HIS A 212 -12.39 4.46 -18.94
C HIS A 212 -12.56 3.94 -17.51
N ALA A 213 -13.79 3.78 -17.02
CA ALA A 213 -14.03 3.23 -15.69
C ALA A 213 -13.48 1.81 -15.52
N ALA A 214 -13.61 0.96 -16.55
CA ALA A 214 -13.03 -0.38 -16.55
C ALA A 214 -11.49 -0.34 -16.51
N LYS A 215 -10.85 0.54 -17.29
CA LYS A 215 -9.39 0.73 -17.26
C LYS A 215 -8.91 1.17 -15.87
N ARG A 216 -9.64 2.08 -15.20
CA ARG A 216 -9.32 2.53 -13.83
C ARG A 216 -9.34 1.40 -12.81
N VAL A 217 -10.38 0.57 -12.80
CA VAL A 217 -10.47 -0.60 -11.91
C VAL A 217 -9.33 -1.59 -12.18
N LYS A 218 -8.95 -1.79 -13.46
CA LYS A 218 -7.81 -2.65 -13.81
C LYS A 218 -6.50 -2.10 -13.24
N LYS A 219 -6.25 -0.79 -13.34
CA LYS A 219 -5.05 -0.13 -12.80
C LYS A 219 -4.97 -0.25 -11.28
N VAL A 220 -6.02 0.14 -10.55
CA VAL A 220 -6.04 0.01 -9.08
C VAL A 220 -5.96 -1.47 -8.65
N GLY A 221 -6.60 -2.37 -9.40
CA GLY A 221 -6.51 -3.80 -9.19
C GLY A 221 -5.11 -4.38 -9.40
N LEU A 222 -4.31 -3.82 -10.32
CA LEU A 222 -2.90 -4.19 -10.50
C LEU A 222 -2.09 -3.80 -9.25
N VAL A 223 -2.25 -2.59 -8.75
CA VAL A 223 -1.57 -2.14 -7.51
C VAL A 223 -1.94 -3.06 -6.35
N MET A 224 -3.23 -3.34 -6.16
CA MET A 224 -3.68 -4.26 -5.14
C MET A 224 -3.02 -5.63 -5.27
N LYS A 225 -2.91 -6.20 -6.49
CA LYS A 225 -2.21 -7.49 -6.71
C LYS A 225 -0.74 -7.43 -6.33
N VAL A 226 -0.03 -6.37 -6.70
CA VAL A 226 1.40 -6.21 -6.36
C VAL A 226 1.57 -6.12 -4.84
N TRP A 227 0.71 -5.37 -4.15
CA TRP A 227 0.66 -5.34 -2.69
C TRP A 227 0.37 -6.72 -2.07
N THR A 228 -0.60 -7.46 -2.62
CA THR A 228 -0.92 -8.82 -2.16
C THR A 228 0.29 -9.75 -2.27
N VAL A 229 0.99 -9.72 -3.41
CA VAL A 229 2.20 -10.54 -3.64
C VAL A 229 3.33 -10.12 -2.72
N GLY A 230 3.58 -8.81 -2.57
CA GLY A 230 4.60 -8.28 -1.66
C GLY A 230 4.36 -8.72 -0.21
N ARG A 231 3.10 -8.66 0.27
CA ARG A 231 2.75 -9.10 1.62
C ARG A 231 2.80 -10.60 1.81
N PHE A 232 2.48 -11.37 0.79
CA PHE A 232 2.68 -12.81 0.83
C PHE A 232 4.16 -13.17 0.94
N ILE A 233 5.03 -12.54 0.14
CA ILE A 233 6.49 -12.74 0.19
C ILE A 233 7.05 -12.36 1.56
N TRP A 234 6.64 -11.20 2.10
CA TRP A 234 7.04 -10.75 3.44
C TRP A 234 6.60 -11.73 4.54
N GLY A 235 5.35 -12.20 4.48
CA GLY A 235 4.83 -13.19 5.42
C GLY A 235 5.62 -14.51 5.39
N CYS A 236 5.94 -15.01 4.20
CA CYS A 236 6.83 -16.17 4.03
C CYS A 236 8.18 -15.91 4.70
N PHE A 237 8.81 -14.77 4.40
CA PHE A 237 10.11 -14.42 4.96
C PHE A 237 10.08 -14.34 6.49
N ALA A 238 9.07 -13.69 7.09
CA ALA A 238 8.93 -13.59 8.54
C ALA A 238 8.80 -14.97 9.21
N VAL A 239 8.04 -15.89 8.62
CA VAL A 239 7.91 -17.26 9.13
C VAL A 239 9.22 -18.03 8.98
N PHE A 240 9.87 -17.99 7.81
CA PHE A 240 11.17 -18.63 7.60
C PHE A 240 12.25 -18.11 8.56
N PHE A 241 12.25 -16.81 8.83
CA PHE A 241 13.12 -16.17 9.80
C PHE A 241 12.86 -16.70 11.22
N SER A 242 11.59 -16.80 11.62
CA SER A 242 11.21 -17.32 12.94
C SER A 242 11.63 -18.78 13.17
N LEU A 243 11.74 -19.58 12.10
CA LEU A 243 12.19 -20.97 12.14
C LEU A 243 13.72 -21.11 12.09
N SER A 244 14.48 -20.01 12.14
CA SER A 244 15.95 -19.97 12.11
C SER A 244 16.59 -20.64 10.90
N PHE A 245 15.84 -20.81 9.79
CA PHE A 245 16.33 -21.46 8.58
C PHE A 245 17.45 -20.67 7.87
N VAL A 246 17.59 -19.38 8.19
CA VAL A 246 18.53 -18.44 7.54
C VAL A 246 19.89 -18.36 8.25
N SER A 247 20.12 -19.13 9.32
CA SER A 247 21.30 -19.01 10.21
C SER A 247 22.67 -19.36 9.58
N THR A 248 22.77 -19.68 8.30
CA THR A 248 24.00 -20.26 7.69
C THR A 248 24.54 -19.53 6.47
N SER A 249 23.98 -18.38 6.07
CA SER A 249 24.43 -17.65 4.88
C SER A 249 25.49 -16.59 5.19
N ASN A 250 26.37 -16.34 4.22
CA ASN A 250 27.32 -15.22 4.18
C ASN A 250 26.63 -13.88 4.53
N ASP A 251 27.20 -13.09 5.45
CA ASP A 251 26.61 -11.85 5.98
C ASP A 251 26.29 -10.85 4.85
N THR A 252 27.12 -10.79 3.81
CA THR A 252 26.89 -9.94 2.62
C THR A 252 25.65 -10.35 1.82
N ALA A 253 25.44 -11.66 1.63
CA ALA A 253 24.28 -12.18 0.91
C ALA A 253 22.98 -11.88 1.67
N TYR A 254 23.01 -11.98 3.00
CA TYR A 254 21.87 -11.64 3.85
C TYR A 254 21.48 -10.16 3.69
N SER A 255 22.46 -9.26 3.77
CA SER A 255 22.26 -7.82 3.57
C SER A 255 21.66 -7.49 2.20
N THR A 256 22.14 -8.12 1.13
CA THR A 256 21.57 -7.94 -0.22
C THR A 256 20.13 -8.46 -0.30
N VAL A 257 19.86 -9.65 0.25
CA VAL A 257 18.51 -10.22 0.28
C VAL A 257 17.54 -9.30 1.03
N LEU A 258 17.97 -8.72 2.14
CA LEU A 258 17.15 -7.81 2.94
C LEU A 258 16.82 -6.53 2.18
N ILE A 259 17.77 -5.92 1.48
CA ILE A 259 17.52 -4.76 0.61
C ILE A 259 16.52 -5.13 -0.50
N CYS A 260 16.77 -6.23 -1.21
CA CYS A 260 15.88 -6.70 -2.27
C CYS A 260 14.47 -6.98 -1.75
N LEU A 261 14.36 -7.55 -0.55
CA LEU A 261 13.08 -7.82 0.11
C LEU A 261 12.30 -6.51 0.32
N PHE A 262 12.88 -5.52 1.02
CA PHE A 262 12.22 -4.22 1.26
C PHE A 262 11.85 -3.49 -0.03
N VAL A 263 12.74 -3.52 -1.04
CA VAL A 263 12.45 -2.90 -2.33
C VAL A 263 11.23 -3.57 -2.98
N CYS A 264 11.21 -4.90 -3.04
CA CYS A 264 10.15 -5.66 -3.69
C CYS A 264 8.82 -5.66 -2.93
N THR A 265 8.86 -5.76 -1.60
CA THR A 265 7.65 -5.95 -0.77
C THR A 265 7.05 -4.65 -0.26
N GLU A 266 7.78 -3.53 -0.31
CA GLU A 266 7.32 -2.24 0.22
C GLU A 266 7.50 -1.09 -0.79
N LEU A 267 8.72 -0.81 -1.24
CA LEU A 267 8.99 0.37 -2.08
C LEU A 267 8.31 0.31 -3.44
N ILE A 268 8.40 -0.82 -4.17
CA ILE A 268 7.72 -1.00 -5.46
C ILE A 268 6.19 -0.85 -5.31
N PRO A 269 5.52 -1.55 -4.37
CA PRO A 269 4.10 -1.32 -4.08
C PRO A 269 3.75 0.15 -3.80
N PHE A 270 4.59 0.88 -3.08
CA PHE A 270 4.35 2.29 -2.77
C PHE A 270 4.50 3.18 -4.00
N LEU A 271 5.53 2.97 -4.81
CA LEU A 271 5.75 3.71 -6.05
C LEU A 271 4.57 3.53 -7.01
N LEU A 272 4.08 2.31 -7.16
CA LEU A 272 2.89 2.02 -7.96
C LEU A 272 1.63 2.66 -7.38
N ALA A 273 1.47 2.67 -6.05
CA ALA A 273 0.32 3.30 -5.41
C ALA A 273 0.30 4.84 -5.54
N LEU A 274 1.47 5.46 -5.70
CA LEU A 274 1.65 6.90 -5.83
C LEU A 274 1.83 7.37 -7.28
N ASP A 275 1.54 6.51 -8.25
CA ASP A 275 1.54 6.90 -9.64
C ASP A 275 0.51 8.02 -9.90
N THR A 276 0.91 9.02 -10.68
CA THR A 276 0.11 10.22 -10.97
C THR A 276 -1.23 9.83 -11.59
N GLU A 277 -1.23 8.83 -12.48
CA GLU A 277 -2.46 8.36 -13.12
C GLU A 277 -3.45 7.82 -12.09
N ILE A 278 -2.96 7.05 -11.12
CA ILE A 278 -3.80 6.48 -10.06
C ILE A 278 -4.28 7.60 -9.14
N LEU A 279 -3.42 8.52 -8.74
CA LEU A 279 -3.81 9.66 -7.90
C LEU A 279 -4.85 10.56 -8.58
N ASN A 280 -4.74 10.78 -9.90
CA ASN A 280 -5.73 11.53 -10.67
C ASN A 280 -7.07 10.79 -10.74
N VAL A 281 -7.03 9.47 -10.99
CA VAL A 281 -8.21 8.59 -10.97
C VAL A 281 -8.92 8.66 -9.62
N LEU A 282 -8.14 8.65 -8.55
CA LEU A 282 -8.63 8.79 -7.19
C LEU A 282 -9.26 10.19 -7.01
N ALA A 283 -8.55 11.27 -7.32
CA ALA A 283 -9.05 12.64 -7.15
C ALA A 283 -10.43 12.87 -7.81
N ILE A 284 -10.65 12.32 -9.00
CA ILE A 284 -11.94 12.39 -9.72
C ILE A 284 -13.07 11.64 -9.00
N LEU A 285 -12.77 10.49 -8.37
CA LEU A 285 -13.77 9.76 -7.58
C LEU A 285 -14.18 10.57 -6.33
N SER A 286 -13.24 11.31 -5.76
CA SER A 286 -13.48 12.19 -4.62
C SER A 286 -14.41 13.36 -4.98
N SER A 287 -14.16 14.01 -6.13
CA SER A 287 -14.98 15.14 -6.60
C SER A 287 -16.41 14.71 -6.88
N ASN A 288 -16.60 13.62 -7.62
CA ASN A 288 -17.93 13.12 -7.99
C ASN A 288 -18.75 12.71 -6.75
N SER A 289 -18.08 12.19 -5.72
CA SER A 289 -18.74 11.84 -4.45
C SER A 289 -19.22 13.06 -3.66
N ARG A 290 -18.63 14.24 -3.88
CA ARG A 290 -19.04 15.49 -3.23
C ARG A 290 -20.23 16.13 -3.92
N GLU A 291 -20.26 16.14 -5.24
CA GLU A 291 -21.38 16.69 -6.02
C GLU A 291 -22.69 15.98 -5.62
N LEU A 292 -22.68 14.65 -5.58
CA LEU A 292 -23.82 13.85 -5.12
C LEU A 292 -24.28 14.19 -3.69
N ARG A 293 -23.37 14.70 -2.84
CA ARG A 293 -23.69 15.09 -1.47
C ARG A 293 -24.40 16.44 -1.42
N VAL A 294 -23.96 17.40 -2.23
CA VAL A 294 -24.58 18.73 -2.30
C VAL A 294 -26.03 18.61 -2.77
N ASP A 295 -26.27 17.84 -3.83
CA ASP A 295 -27.62 17.64 -4.39
C ASP A 295 -28.60 16.98 -3.39
N SER A 296 -28.09 16.09 -2.53
CA SER A 296 -28.90 15.43 -1.50
C SER A 296 -29.35 16.37 -0.38
N VAL A 297 -28.57 17.42 -0.08
CA VAL A 297 -28.89 18.37 0.99
C VAL A 297 -29.93 19.39 0.50
N ASP A 298 -29.81 19.86 -0.74
CA ASP A 298 -30.72 20.86 -1.31
C ASP A 298 -32.12 20.29 -1.58
N SER A 299 -32.20 19.01 -1.97
CA SER A 299 -33.48 18.30 -2.18
C SER A 299 -34.27 18.06 -0.90
N THR A 300 -33.67 18.20 0.29
CA THR A 300 -34.38 18.04 1.57
C THR A 300 -34.99 19.36 2.07
N THR A 301 -34.63 20.51 1.48
CA THR A 301 -34.98 21.84 2.01
C THR A 301 -36.14 22.53 1.25
N THR A 302 -36.69 21.90 0.21
CA THR A 302 -37.84 22.42 -0.53
C THR A 302 -38.97 21.39 -0.59
N VAL A 303 -39.63 21.15 0.54
CA VAL A 303 -41.05 20.77 0.51
C VAL A 303 -41.84 22.07 0.38
N PRO A 304 -42.33 22.47 -0.80
CA PRO A 304 -43.35 23.50 -0.85
C PRO A 304 -44.57 22.94 -0.12
N SER A 305 -44.96 23.60 0.97
CA SER A 305 -46.26 23.45 1.61
C SER A 305 -47.38 23.94 0.67
N ARG A 306 -47.56 23.26 -0.47
CA ARG A 306 -48.73 23.47 -1.32
C ARG A 306 -49.88 22.64 -0.77
N PHE A 307 -50.69 23.30 0.05
CA PHE A 307 -52.14 23.31 -0.01
C PHE A 307 -52.78 22.11 -0.74
N TYR A 308 -53.35 21.19 0.04
CA TYR A 308 -54.45 20.36 -0.41
C TYR A 308 -55.68 21.26 -0.61
N GLY A 309 -55.86 21.78 -1.83
CA GLY A 309 -57.09 22.38 -2.32
C GLY A 309 -57.49 21.65 -3.59
N GLY A 310 -58.51 20.79 -3.49
CA GLY A 310 -58.91 19.87 -4.54
C GLY A 310 -59.51 20.54 -5.78
N GLY A 311 -59.33 19.88 -6.93
CA GLY A 311 -60.01 20.17 -8.18
C GLY A 311 -59.63 19.16 -9.27
N PRO A 312 -60.59 18.50 -9.94
CA PRO A 312 -60.30 17.49 -10.96
C PRO A 312 -60.41 18.07 -12.38
N LEU A 313 -59.31 18.13 -13.13
CA LEU A 313 -59.29 18.30 -14.59
C LEU A 313 -58.04 17.54 -15.09
N SER A 314 -58.15 16.35 -15.67
CA SER A 314 -58.55 16.06 -17.06
C SER A 314 -57.66 16.76 -18.10
N GLY A 315 -56.71 16.01 -18.68
CA GLY A 315 -56.18 16.25 -20.01
C GLY A 315 -54.67 16.47 -20.11
N ALA A 316 -54.04 15.71 -21.04
CA ALA A 316 -52.75 15.97 -21.68
C ALA A 316 -51.49 15.79 -20.79
N THR A 317 -50.36 15.23 -21.22
CA THR A 317 -49.87 14.73 -22.51
C THR A 317 -48.62 13.91 -22.19
N ASN A 318 -48.43 12.82 -22.92
CA ASN A 318 -47.26 11.95 -22.83
C ASN A 318 -46.01 12.72 -23.30
N ARG A 319 -45.12 13.13 -22.37
CA ARG A 319 -43.79 13.64 -22.70
C ARG A 319 -42.76 12.57 -22.33
N ASN A 320 -42.26 11.89 -23.36
CA ASN A 320 -41.01 11.17 -23.29
C ASN A 320 -39.92 12.19 -22.96
N VAL A 321 -39.32 12.05 -21.78
CA VAL A 321 -38.09 12.76 -21.41
C VAL A 321 -36.95 11.85 -21.84
N ASP A 322 -36.47 12.06 -23.06
CA ASP A 322 -35.18 11.55 -23.50
C ASP A 322 -34.10 12.28 -22.70
N PHE A 323 -33.37 11.52 -21.89
CA PHE A 323 -32.16 11.98 -21.24
C PHE A 323 -31.01 11.82 -22.24
N ASP A 324 -30.80 12.87 -23.05
CA ASP A 324 -29.55 13.01 -23.81
C ASP A 324 -28.42 13.31 -22.81
N PHE A 325 -27.58 12.31 -22.58
CA PHE A 325 -26.29 12.51 -21.96
C PHE A 325 -25.40 13.18 -23.01
N GLU A 326 -25.20 14.49 -22.89
CA GLU A 326 -24.10 15.16 -23.59
C GLU A 326 -22.78 14.55 -23.09
N GLU A 327 -22.15 13.73 -23.94
CA GLU A 327 -20.76 13.33 -23.74
C GLU A 327 -19.90 14.61 -23.75
N PRO A 328 -19.06 14.85 -22.74
CA PRO A 328 -18.11 15.95 -22.80
C PRO A 328 -17.15 15.66 -23.95
N LEU A 329 -17.27 16.47 -25.02
CA LEU A 329 -16.32 16.55 -26.11
C LEU A 329 -14.94 16.87 -25.52
N LEU A 330 -14.10 15.83 -25.41
CA LEU A 330 -12.67 15.97 -25.19
C LEU A 330 -12.10 16.79 -26.35
N SER A 331 -11.34 17.84 -26.02
CA SER A 331 -10.64 18.65 -27.02
C SER A 331 -9.62 17.77 -27.76
N PRO A 332 -9.51 17.88 -29.10
CA PRO A 332 -8.58 17.10 -29.91
C PRO A 332 -7.11 17.21 -29.45
N ASP A 333 -6.76 18.22 -28.68
CA ASP A 333 -5.40 18.47 -28.18
C ASP A 333 -4.98 17.49 -27.04
N ASP A 334 -5.91 16.73 -26.45
CA ASP A 334 -5.60 15.75 -25.40
C ASP A 334 -5.17 14.37 -25.95
N GLU A 335 -5.44 14.08 -27.23
CA GLU A 335 -4.96 12.84 -27.87
C GLU A 335 -3.48 12.92 -28.27
N GLU A 336 -2.96 14.11 -28.59
CA GLU A 336 -1.56 14.31 -28.93
C GLU A 336 -0.65 14.17 -27.69
N PHE A 337 -1.13 14.58 -26.52
CA PHE A 337 -0.42 14.44 -25.23
C PHE A 337 -0.35 12.99 -24.73
N ALA A 338 -1.29 12.14 -25.13
CA ALA A 338 -1.26 10.70 -24.82
C ALA A 338 -0.28 9.92 -25.70
N SER A 339 0.10 10.46 -26.87
CA SER A 339 1.11 9.84 -27.75
C SER A 339 2.55 10.24 -27.42
N SER A 340 2.76 11.33 -26.68
CA SER A 340 4.10 11.87 -26.37
C SER A 340 4.72 11.35 -25.07
N ILE A 341 4.03 10.49 -24.30
CA ILE A 341 4.61 9.85 -23.11
C ILE A 341 5.34 8.59 -23.56
N GLY A 342 6.63 8.77 -23.85
CA GLY A 342 7.59 7.77 -24.33
C GLY A 342 7.70 6.54 -23.44
N LEU A 343 6.89 5.53 -23.75
CA LEU A 343 7.11 4.14 -23.32
C LEU A 343 8.23 3.47 -24.13
N GLU A 344 8.58 3.98 -25.31
CA GLU A 344 9.73 3.50 -26.09
C GLU A 344 11.08 3.93 -25.50
N ASP A 345 11.19 5.12 -24.92
CA ASP A 345 12.45 5.59 -24.30
C ASP A 345 12.75 4.89 -22.96
N ILE A 346 11.72 4.43 -22.26
CA ILE A 346 11.89 3.62 -21.04
C ILE A 346 12.31 2.18 -21.38
N ALA A 347 11.85 1.63 -22.51
CA ALA A 347 12.29 0.31 -22.99
C ALA A 347 13.73 0.35 -23.54
N ASN A 348 14.10 1.44 -24.23
CA ASN A 348 15.46 1.63 -24.76
C ASN A 348 16.49 2.01 -23.68
N SER A 349 16.12 2.75 -22.64
CA SER A 349 17.04 3.07 -21.53
C SER A 349 17.28 1.93 -20.54
N MET A 350 16.45 0.87 -20.54
CA MET A 350 16.64 -0.30 -19.70
C MET A 350 17.55 -1.39 -20.30
N GLY A 351 18.05 -1.25 -21.53
CA GLY A 351 19.11 -2.12 -22.06
C GLY A 351 18.75 -3.62 -22.17
N ILE A 352 17.47 -3.97 -22.30
CA ILE A 352 17.01 -5.37 -22.36
C ILE A 352 16.91 -5.89 -23.81
N ALA A 353 17.29 -5.10 -24.83
CA ALA A 353 17.10 -5.44 -26.24
C ALA A 353 18.36 -5.85 -27.02
N GLU A 354 19.47 -6.22 -26.38
CA GLU A 354 20.64 -6.80 -27.04
C GLU A 354 21.04 -8.15 -26.42
N SER A 355 20.21 -9.17 -26.56
CA SER A 355 20.66 -10.57 -26.34
C SER A 355 19.72 -11.60 -26.99
N SER A 356 19.30 -11.38 -28.23
CA SER A 356 18.61 -12.44 -29.00
C SER A 356 19.09 -12.61 -30.44
N SER A 357 19.84 -11.65 -30.99
CA SER A 357 20.45 -11.77 -32.33
C SER A 357 21.73 -12.62 -32.36
N ASP A 358 22.47 -12.72 -31.25
CA ASP A 358 23.77 -13.39 -31.23
C ASP A 358 23.71 -14.88 -30.89
N LEU A 359 22.56 -15.38 -30.41
CA LEU A 359 22.36 -16.81 -30.13
C LEU A 359 21.87 -17.62 -31.35
N ALA A 360 21.44 -16.95 -32.42
CA ALA A 360 20.97 -17.61 -33.64
C ALA A 360 22.06 -17.81 -34.71
N ALA A 361 23.24 -17.18 -34.55
CA ALA A 361 24.35 -17.30 -35.49
C ALA A 361 25.38 -18.41 -35.15
N GLY A 362 25.25 -19.07 -33.99
CA GLY A 362 26.25 -20.01 -33.47
C GLY A 362 26.01 -21.51 -33.69
N LEU A 363 24.88 -21.91 -34.29
CA LEU A 363 24.49 -23.34 -34.39
C LEU A 363 24.46 -23.91 -35.82
N GLY A 364 25.07 -23.20 -36.78
CA GLY A 364 25.13 -23.61 -38.18
C GLY A 364 26.53 -23.89 -38.72
N ALA A 365 27.35 -24.68 -38.03
CA ALA A 365 28.61 -25.19 -38.60
C ALA A 365 29.12 -26.45 -37.88
N SER A 366 28.55 -27.61 -38.20
CA SER A 366 29.25 -28.88 -38.02
C SER A 366 28.78 -29.89 -39.06
N GLU A 367 29.37 -29.79 -40.26
CA GLU A 367 29.34 -30.86 -41.25
C GLU A 367 30.73 -31.00 -41.88
N THR A 368 31.37 -32.15 -41.61
CA THR A 368 32.36 -32.84 -42.47
C THR A 368 33.73 -32.15 -42.67
N LYS A 369 34.90 -32.81 -42.74
CA LYS A 369 35.28 -34.17 -43.18
C LYS A 369 36.79 -34.36 -42.91
N SER A 370 37.20 -35.63 -42.84
CA SER A 370 38.55 -36.21 -43.04
C SER A 370 39.57 -36.17 -41.92
#